data_AF-A0A961XY65-F1
#
_entry.id   AF-A0A961XY65-F1
#
_cell.length_a   1.000
_cell.length_b   1.000
_cell.length_c   1.000
_cell.angle_alpha   90.00
_cell.angle_beta   90.00
_cell.angle_gamma   90.00
#
_symmetry.space_group_name_H-M   'P 1'
#
loop_
_entity.id
_entity.type
_entity.pdbx_description
1 polymer ?
#
loop_
_entity_poly.entity_id
_entity_poly.type
_entity_poly.pdbx_seq_one_letter_code
_entity_poly.pdbx_strand_id
1 'polypeptide(L)'
;STKRIFMGTSNAVSKSDYSNGNYTKALNEQFAALCSNAKTAGIVVMTVSLDLSSSNGEEKAQMDALKACASESRFRKDTNNLPAKLYWNATGSSLAEKFKEISQELSNLRIVS
;
A
#
# COMPACT_ATOMS: atom_id res chain seq x y z
N SER A 1 -5.02 -30.22 -6.24
CA SER A 1 -4.52 -29.43 -5.10
C SER A 1 -4.19 -28.03 -5.59
N THR A 2 -4.81 -26.99 -5.03
CA THR A 2 -4.57 -25.59 -5.42
C THR A 2 -3.37 -25.05 -4.63
N LYS A 3 -2.40 -24.43 -5.30
CA LYS A 3 -1.26 -23.80 -4.61
C LYS A 3 -1.76 -22.66 -3.71
N ARG A 4 -1.14 -22.50 -2.54
CA ARG A 4 -1.54 -21.51 -1.52
C ARG A 4 -1.68 -20.10 -2.07
N ILE A 5 -0.76 -19.69 -2.95
CA ILE A 5 -0.76 -18.35 -3.56
C ILE A 5 -2.04 -18.04 -4.35
N PHE A 6 -2.68 -19.06 -4.93
CA PHE A 6 -3.91 -18.93 -5.69
C PHE A 6 -5.18 -19.16 -4.87
N MET A 7 -5.07 -19.49 -3.57
CA MET A 7 -6.25 -19.68 -2.72
C MET A 7 -6.87 -18.33 -2.37
N GLY A 8 -8.19 -18.19 -2.50
CA GLY A 8 -8.90 -16.95 -2.19
C GLY A 8 -8.73 -15.83 -3.23
N THR A 9 -7.89 -16.01 -4.26
CA THR A 9 -7.85 -15.07 -5.40
C THR A 9 -9.07 -15.25 -6.30
N SER A 10 -9.45 -14.18 -7.00
CA SER A 10 -10.57 -14.11 -7.93
C SER A 10 -10.40 -15.04 -9.15
N ASN A 11 -11.43 -15.07 -10.00
CA ASN A 11 -11.38 -15.79 -11.27
C ASN A 11 -10.47 -15.14 -12.31
N ALA A 12 -9.97 -13.92 -12.06
CA ALA A 12 -8.98 -13.27 -12.92
C ALA A 12 -7.56 -13.88 -12.76
N VAL A 13 -7.33 -14.66 -11.69
CA VAL A 13 -6.10 -15.40 -11.43
C VAL A 13 -6.32 -16.87 -11.74
N SER A 14 -5.66 -17.36 -12.78
CA SER A 14 -5.73 -18.78 -13.14
C SER A 14 -5.09 -19.64 -12.05
N LYS A 15 -5.74 -20.75 -11.69
CA LYS A 15 -5.25 -21.66 -10.64
C LYS A 15 -4.24 -22.68 -11.16
N SER A 16 -4.05 -22.70 -12.49
CA SER A 16 -3.20 -23.66 -13.20
C SER A 16 -2.15 -23.00 -14.10
N ASP A 17 -2.12 -21.67 -14.18
CA ASP A 17 -1.07 -20.91 -14.86
C ASP A 17 0.03 -20.52 -13.86
N TYR A 18 1.26 -20.96 -14.12
CA TYR A 18 2.43 -20.71 -13.27
C TYR A 18 3.40 -19.71 -13.89
N SER A 19 2.92 -18.87 -14.82
CA SER A 19 3.68 -17.75 -15.36
C SER A 19 3.94 -16.66 -14.31
N ASN A 20 5.03 -15.92 -14.48
CA ASN A 20 5.34 -14.76 -13.64
C ASN A 20 4.20 -13.74 -13.62
N GLY A 21 3.55 -13.52 -14.77
CA GLY A 21 2.41 -12.60 -14.86
C GLY A 21 1.23 -13.03 -13.99
N ASN A 22 0.88 -14.31 -13.97
CA ASN A 22 -0.21 -14.81 -13.14
C ASN A 22 0.16 -14.83 -11.64
N TYR A 23 1.43 -15.09 -11.30
CA TYR A 23 1.91 -14.94 -9.92
C TYR A 23 1.84 -13.49 -9.44
N THR A 24 2.24 -12.52 -10.25
CA THR A 24 2.13 -11.10 -9.89
C THR A 24 0.67 -10.70 -9.66
N LYS A 25 -0.27 -11.14 -10.51
CA LYS A 25 -1.71 -10.92 -10.28
C LYS A 25 -2.17 -11.52 -8.96
N ALA A 26 -1.78 -12.77 -8.68
CA ALA A 26 -2.12 -13.45 -7.43
C ALA A 26 -1.57 -12.69 -6.21
N LEU A 27 -0.30 -12.30 -6.24
CA LEU A 27 0.35 -11.52 -5.18
C LEU A 27 -0.34 -10.18 -4.94
N ASN A 28 -0.73 -9.47 -6.01
CA ASN A 28 -1.46 -8.21 -5.90
C ASN A 28 -2.81 -8.38 -5.22
N GLU A 29 -3.57 -9.43 -5.56
CA GLU A 29 -4.85 -9.72 -4.89
C GLU A 29 -4.67 -10.12 -3.42
N GLN A 30 -3.65 -10.94 -3.12
CA GLN A 30 -3.34 -11.30 -1.72
C GLN A 30 -2.92 -10.06 -0.91
N PHE A 31 -2.14 -9.16 -1.50
CA PHE A 31 -1.77 -7.90 -0.87
C PHE A 31 -3.00 -7.03 -0.59
N ALA A 32 -3.90 -6.89 -1.57
CA ALA A 32 -5.16 -6.17 -1.38
C ALA A 32 -6.01 -6.77 -0.24
N ALA A 33 -6.11 -8.10 -0.16
CA ALA A 33 -6.81 -8.79 0.93
C ALA A 33 -6.15 -8.54 2.29
N LEU A 34 -4.83 -8.61 2.37
CA LEU A 34 -4.06 -8.29 3.58
C LEU A 34 -4.35 -6.86 4.06
N CYS A 35 -4.30 -5.89 3.15
CA CYS A 35 -4.57 -4.49 3.47
C CYS A 35 -6.00 -4.26 3.95
N SER A 36 -6.98 -4.93 3.34
CA SER A 36 -8.39 -4.88 3.76
C SER A 36 -8.56 -5.46 5.17
N ASN A 37 -7.97 -6.62 5.43
CA ASN A 37 -8.04 -7.28 6.73
C ASN A 37 -7.37 -6.44 7.84
N ALA A 38 -6.20 -5.88 7.57
CA ALA A 38 -5.49 -5.01 8.52
C ALA A 38 -6.33 -3.79 8.89
N LYS A 39 -6.88 -3.09 7.89
CA LYS A 39 -7.74 -1.92 8.13
C LYS A 39 -9.03 -2.27 8.87
N THR A 40 -9.64 -3.41 8.54
CA THR A 40 -10.84 -3.91 9.24
C THR A 40 -10.56 -4.25 10.70
N ALA A 41 -9.36 -4.77 11.00
CA ALA A 41 -8.90 -5.02 12.36
C ALA A 41 -8.49 -3.73 13.13
N GLY A 42 -8.69 -2.55 12.54
CA GLY A 42 -8.34 -1.27 13.16
C GLY A 42 -6.84 -0.93 13.12
N ILE A 43 -6.04 -1.68 12.36
CA ILE A 43 -4.61 -1.42 12.19
C ILE A 43 -4.42 -0.27 11.20
N VAL A 44 -3.67 0.75 11.62
CA VAL A 44 -3.27 1.86 10.75
C VAL A 44 -2.14 1.38 9.85
N VAL A 45 -2.40 1.35 8.55
CA VAL A 45 -1.42 0.96 7.53
C VAL A 45 -0.77 2.20 6.93
N MET A 46 0.54 2.33 7.13
CA MET A 46 1.38 3.34 6.50
C MET A 46 2.28 2.65 5.47
N THR A 47 2.39 3.21 4.26
CA THR A 47 3.16 2.60 3.16
C THR A 47 4.15 3.58 2.57
N VAL A 48 5.34 3.10 2.23
CA VAL A 48 6.38 3.90 1.57
C VAL A 48 6.84 3.13 0.33
N SER A 49 6.76 3.75 -0.84
CA SER A 49 7.51 3.28 -2.02
C SER A 49 8.90 3.92 -2.01
N LEU A 50 9.92 3.14 -2.38
CA LEU A 50 11.31 3.58 -2.43
C LEU A 50 11.84 3.43 -3.86
N ASP A 51 12.33 4.53 -4.42
CA ASP A 51 12.94 4.62 -5.76
C ASP A 51 12.03 4.08 -6.87
N LEU A 52 10.71 4.26 -6.73
CA LEU A 52 9.72 3.99 -7.77
C LEU A 52 9.37 5.28 -8.53
N SER A 53 9.28 5.16 -9.86
CA SER A 53 8.94 6.23 -10.79
C SER A 53 7.50 6.10 -11.28
N SER A 54 6.77 7.21 -11.23
CA SER A 54 5.44 7.30 -11.83
C SER A 54 5.45 7.31 -13.36
N SER A 55 6.62 7.48 -13.99
CA SER A 55 6.78 7.41 -15.46
C SER A 55 6.91 5.98 -15.97
N ASN A 56 7.27 5.02 -15.12
CA ASN A 56 7.27 3.60 -15.45
C ASN A 56 5.90 3.02 -15.08
N GLY A 57 5.19 2.44 -16.06
CA GLY A 57 3.84 1.92 -15.85
C GLY A 57 3.73 0.81 -14.80
N GLU A 58 4.74 -0.06 -14.70
CA GLU A 58 4.76 -1.16 -13.72
C GLU A 58 5.03 -0.64 -12.31
N GLU A 59 6.01 0.25 -12.16
CA GLU A 59 6.34 0.89 -10.89
C GLU A 59 5.18 1.77 -10.41
N LYS A 60 4.55 2.51 -11.33
CA LYS A 60 3.33 3.26 -11.05
C LYS A 60 2.20 2.36 -10.53
N ALA A 61 1.99 1.19 -11.14
CA ALA A 61 0.97 0.26 -10.67
C ALA A 61 1.26 -0.23 -9.23
N GLN A 62 2.53 -0.44 -8.88
CA GLN A 62 2.93 -0.78 -7.51
C GLN A 62 2.72 0.39 -6.53
N MET A 63 3.07 1.61 -6.94
CA MET A 63 2.80 2.83 -6.16
C MET A 63 1.30 3.00 -5.90
N ASP A 64 0.47 2.79 -6.92
CA ASP A 64 -0.98 2.89 -6.79
C ASP A 64 -1.54 1.80 -5.86
N ALA A 65 -1.02 0.58 -5.92
CA ALA A 65 -1.38 -0.51 -5.00
C ALA A 65 -1.01 -0.21 -3.54
N LEU A 66 0.20 0.31 -3.30
CA LEU A 66 0.64 0.77 -1.97
C LEU A 66 -0.25 1.91 -1.45
N LYS A 67 -0.53 2.91 -2.29
CA LYS A 67 -1.39 4.04 -1.94
C LYS A 67 -2.83 3.62 -1.62
N ALA A 68 -3.37 2.62 -2.33
CA ALA A 68 -4.69 2.06 -2.04
C ALA A 68 -4.71 1.23 -0.73
N CYS A 69 -3.61 0.56 -0.43
CA CYS A 69 -3.42 -0.18 0.82
C CYS A 69 -3.39 0.77 2.03
N ALA A 70 -2.71 1.92 1.89
CA ALA A 70 -2.54 2.91 2.94
C ALA A 70 -3.88 3.36 3.56
N SER A 71 -3.84 3.56 4.87
CA SER A 71 -4.94 4.15 5.62
C SER A 71 -5.01 5.66 5.38
N GLU A 72 -6.11 6.26 5.82
CA GLU A 72 -6.26 7.71 5.83
C GLU A 72 -5.69 8.29 7.12
N SER A 73 -5.05 9.46 7.01
CA SER A 73 -4.63 10.26 8.16
C SER A 73 -5.86 10.73 8.91
N ARG A 74 -5.75 10.80 10.23
CA ARG A 74 -6.79 11.37 11.09
C ARG A 74 -6.65 12.90 11.27
N PHE A 75 -5.54 13.47 10.83
CA PHE A 75 -5.17 14.88 11.10
C PHE A 75 -4.79 15.65 9.84
N ARG A 76 -3.99 15.01 8.96
CA ARG A 76 -3.47 15.63 7.76
C ARG A 76 -4.52 15.57 6.65
N LYS A 77 -4.71 16.68 5.96
CA LYS A 77 -5.56 16.77 4.79
C LYS A 77 -4.74 16.90 3.51
N ASP A 78 -5.30 16.40 2.42
CA ASP A 78 -4.72 16.55 1.08
C ASP A 78 -5.10 17.92 0.45
N THR A 79 -4.69 18.12 -0.80
CA THR A 79 -4.97 19.35 -1.56
C THR A 79 -6.46 19.58 -1.82
N ASN A 80 -7.28 18.54 -1.69
CA ASN A 80 -8.73 18.60 -1.87
C ASN A 80 -9.47 18.69 -0.52
N ASN A 81 -8.75 18.95 0.58
CA ASN A 81 -9.28 19.03 1.94
C ASN A 81 -9.91 17.70 2.43
N LEU A 82 -9.54 16.56 1.83
CA LEU A 82 -9.90 15.21 2.25
C LEU A 82 -8.80 14.61 3.14
N PRO A 83 -9.09 13.59 3.99
CA PRO A 83 -8.07 12.88 4.74
C PRO A 83 -6.93 12.39 3.83
N ALA A 84 -5.71 12.84 4.10
CA ALA A 84 -4.57 12.47 3.28
C ALA A 84 -4.25 10.98 3.44
N LYS A 85 -3.94 10.28 2.34
CA LYS A 85 -3.42 8.90 2.44
C LYS A 85 -2.09 8.89 3.19
N LEU A 86 -1.91 7.90 4.06
CA LEU A 86 -0.66 7.58 4.75
C LEU A 86 0.32 6.85 3.83
N TYR A 87 0.54 7.46 2.67
CA TYR A 87 1.41 6.97 1.61
C TYR A 87 2.44 8.02 1.27
N TRP A 88 3.69 7.57 1.11
CA TRP A 88 4.80 8.40 0.68
C TRP A 88 5.57 7.71 -0.44
N ASN A 89 5.94 8.48 -1.46
CA ASN A 89 6.96 8.07 -2.42
C ASN A 89 8.28 8.71 -2.01
N ALA A 90 9.28 7.89 -1.72
CA ALA A 90 10.62 8.29 -1.35
C ALA A 90 11.63 7.88 -2.42
N THR A 91 12.71 8.62 -2.47
CA THR A 91 13.96 8.24 -3.13
C THR A 91 15.01 7.99 -2.07
N GLY A 92 16.14 7.37 -2.42
CA GLY A 92 17.29 7.27 -1.51
C GLY A 92 17.70 8.61 -0.87
N SER A 93 17.55 9.73 -1.58
CA SER A 93 17.85 11.08 -1.09
C SER A 93 16.78 11.70 -0.19
N SER A 94 15.51 11.27 -0.30
CA SER A 94 14.38 11.85 0.43
C SER A 94 13.83 10.94 1.52
N LEU A 95 14.34 9.72 1.66
CA LEU A 95 13.84 8.72 2.60
C LEU A 95 13.83 9.22 4.05
N ALA A 96 14.92 9.85 4.50
CA ALA A 96 15.01 10.38 5.86
C ALA A 96 13.96 11.47 6.14
N GLU A 97 13.67 12.31 5.14
CA GLU A 97 12.62 13.32 5.23
C GLU A 97 11.24 12.67 5.36
N LYS A 98 10.95 11.63 4.55
CA LYS A 98 9.67 10.92 4.63
C LYS A 98 9.48 10.20 5.96
N PHE A 99 10.54 9.65 6.57
CA PHE A 99 10.45 9.11 7.92
C PHE A 99 10.23 10.18 9.00
N LYS A 100 10.74 11.40 8.80
CA LYS A 100 10.42 12.54 9.68
C LYS A 100 8.94 12.92 9.57
N GLU A 101 8.37 12.98 8.37
CA GLU A 101 6.94 13.20 8.16
C GLU A 101 6.09 12.10 8.85
N ILE A 102 6.48 10.82 8.70
CA ILE A 102 5.82 9.69 9.38
C ILE A 102 5.91 9.85 10.91
N SER A 103 7.05 10.28 11.44
CA SER A 103 7.24 10.51 12.88
C SER A 103 6.32 11.62 13.41
N GLN A 104 6.11 12.68 12.62
CA GLN A 104 5.17 13.75 12.95
C GLN A 104 3.72 13.25 12.94
N GLU A 105 3.35 12.44 11.94
CA GLU A 105 2.02 11.82 11.87
C GLU A 105 1.75 10.92 13.09
N LEU A 106 2.71 10.07 13.47
CA LEU A 106 2.61 9.21 14.65
C LEU A 106 2.56 10.02 15.95
N SER A 107 3.28 11.15 16.01
CA SER A 107 3.22 12.05 17.16
C SER A 107 1.83 12.66 17.33
N ASN A 108 1.19 13.08 16.23
CA ASN A 108 -0.17 13.60 16.26
C ASN A 108 -1.21 12.53 16.63
N LEU A 109 -1.01 11.28 16.19
CA LEU A 109 -1.84 10.14 16.58
C LEU A 109 -1.80 9.83 18.08
N ARG A 110 -0.70 10.17 18.77
CA ARG A 110 -0.57 10.00 20.21
C ARG A 110 -1.24 11.12 21.01
N ILE A 111 -1.40 12.31 20.43
CA ILE A 111 -2.11 13.42 21.06
C ILE A 111 -3.61 13.19 20.87
N VAL A 112 -4.13 12.22 21.61
CA VAL A 112 -5.55 12.09 21.89
C VAL A 112 -5.63 11.95 23.41
N SER A 113 -5.84 13.09 24.07
CA SER A 113 -6.29 13.17 25.46
C SER A 113 -7.67 12.56 25.61
#